data_AF-A0A069P4C4-F1
#
_entry.id   AF-A0A069P4C4-F1
#
_cell.length_a   1.000
_cell.length_b   1.000
_cell.length_c   1.000
_cell.angle_alpha   90.00
_cell.angle_beta   90.00
_cell.angle_gamma   90.00
#
_symmetry.space_group_name_H-M   'P 1'
#
loop_
_entity.id
_entity.type
_entity.pdbx_description
1 polymer ?
#
loop_
_entity_poly.entity_id
_entity_poly.type
_entity_poly.pdbx_seq_one_letter_code
_entity_poly.pdbx_strand_id
1 'polypeptide(L)'
;MRRFSMSMNIDGFIRNNRYPRDYQGVFQHGDGRAMEPAEARTYLALEKAKGRNVIPFSAECGNPCQHAGNGCTGFDYAEGGCPGHYTDASSVASKEEPAD
;
A
#
# COMPACT_ATOMS: atom_id res chain seq x y z
N MET A 1 12.00 -17.39 -9.58
CA MET A 1 11.75 -16.10 -10.26
C MET A 1 11.77 -15.01 -9.20
N ARG A 2 12.52 -13.91 -9.36
CA ARG A 2 12.56 -12.83 -8.37
C ARG A 2 11.28 -11.98 -8.50
N ARG A 3 10.60 -11.68 -7.39
CA ARG A 3 9.42 -10.81 -7.38
C ARG A 3 9.82 -9.41 -6.91
N PHE A 4 9.23 -8.40 -7.52
CA PHE A 4 9.41 -6.99 -7.17
C PHE A 4 8.06 -6.41 -6.78
N SER A 5 8.02 -5.64 -5.70
CA SER A 5 6.83 -4.89 -5.27
C SER A 5 7.11 -3.39 -5.36
N MET A 6 6.10 -2.62 -5.75
CA MET A 6 6.17 -1.17 -5.85
C MET A 6 5.08 -0.54 -4.98
N SER A 7 5.45 0.52 -4.27
CA SER A 7 4.51 1.33 -3.51
C SER A 7 4.94 2.80 -3.51
N MET A 8 4.02 3.68 -3.14
CA MET A 8 4.23 5.10 -2.96
C MET A 8 4.31 5.44 -1.47
N ASN A 9 5.42 6.02 -1.01
CA ASN A 9 5.48 6.58 0.33
C ASN A 9 4.58 7.82 0.45
N ILE A 10 3.64 7.82 1.41
CA ILE A 10 2.63 8.88 1.53
C ILE A 10 3.29 10.22 1.90
N ASP A 11 4.13 10.24 2.93
CA ASP A 11 4.79 11.48 3.36
C ASP A 11 5.79 12.01 2.33
N GLY A 12 6.50 11.09 1.66
CA GLY A 12 7.38 11.41 0.54
C GLY A 12 6.61 12.07 -0.60
N PHE A 13 5.44 11.51 -0.97
CA PHE A 13 4.59 12.09 -2.00
C PHE A 13 4.08 13.48 -1.60
N ILE A 14 3.50 13.64 -0.40
CA ILE A 14 2.97 14.92 0.08
C ILE A 14 4.06 15.99 0.15
N ARG A 15 5.26 15.63 0.61
CA ARG A 15 6.39 16.56 0.72
C ARG A 15 6.86 17.11 -0.63
N ASN A 16 6.84 16.25 -1.66
CA ASN A 16 7.33 16.56 -3.01
C ASN A 16 6.26 17.19 -3.91
N ASN A 17 4.98 16.88 -3.68
CA ASN A 17 3.85 17.38 -4.47
C ASN A 17 3.07 18.40 -3.62
N ARG A 18 3.54 19.64 -3.63
CA ARG A 18 3.06 20.69 -2.71
C ARG A 18 1.85 21.43 -3.22
N TYR A 19 1.65 21.46 -4.54
CA TYR A 19 0.63 22.27 -5.19
C TYR A 19 -0.52 21.40 -5.69
N PRO A 20 -1.77 21.91 -5.75
CA PRO A 20 -2.92 21.13 -6.23
C PRO A 20 -2.73 20.51 -7.62
N ARG A 21 -2.03 21.20 -8.53
CA ARG A 21 -1.72 20.68 -9.88
C ARG A 21 -0.89 19.38 -9.85
N ASP A 22 -0.09 19.18 -8.80
CA ASP A 22 0.80 18.02 -8.66
C ASP A 22 0.00 16.74 -8.33
N TYR A 23 -1.28 16.86 -7.99
CA TYR A 23 -2.19 15.75 -7.72
C TYR A 23 -3.08 15.40 -8.92
N GLN A 24 -3.13 16.25 -9.96
CA GLN A 24 -4.05 16.09 -11.08
C GLN A 24 -3.75 14.80 -11.86
N GLY A 25 -4.77 13.95 -12.00
CA GLY A 25 -4.67 12.69 -12.75
C GLY A 25 -3.84 11.59 -12.06
N VAL A 26 -3.34 11.82 -10.84
CA VAL A 26 -2.53 10.84 -10.11
C VAL A 26 -3.38 9.78 -9.41
N PHE A 27 -4.53 10.19 -8.86
CA PHE A 27 -5.41 9.32 -8.09
C PHE A 27 -6.77 9.18 -8.79
N GLN A 28 -7.37 8.00 -8.66
CA GLN A 28 -8.68 7.68 -9.20
C GLN A 28 -9.53 6.98 -8.15
N HIS A 29 -10.84 7.17 -8.24
CA HIS A 29 -11.82 6.37 -7.52
C HIS A 29 -11.90 4.96 -8.11
N GLY A 30 -12.57 4.04 -7.40
CA GLY A 30 -12.72 2.65 -7.86
C GLY A 30 -13.52 2.49 -9.15
N ASP A 31 -14.26 3.51 -9.57
CA ASP A 31 -14.97 3.57 -10.85
C ASP A 31 -14.11 4.12 -12.01
N GLY A 32 -12.82 4.43 -11.74
CA GLY A 32 -11.88 4.99 -12.71
C GLY A 32 -11.95 6.52 -12.87
N ARG A 33 -12.86 7.21 -12.17
CA ARG A 33 -12.91 8.68 -12.20
C ARG A 33 -11.71 9.28 -11.48
N ALA A 34 -11.05 10.27 -12.08
CA ALA A 34 -9.98 11.01 -11.41
C ALA A 34 -10.49 11.73 -10.15
N MET A 35 -9.69 11.67 -9.08
CA MET A 35 -9.92 12.45 -7.87
C MET A 35 -9.50 13.90 -8.10
N GLU A 36 -10.28 14.83 -7.54
CA GLU A 36 -9.86 16.22 -7.41
C GLU A 36 -8.68 16.32 -6.42
N PRO A 37 -7.79 17.33 -6.54
CA PRO A 37 -6.62 17.46 -5.67
C PRO A 37 -6.94 17.45 -4.17
N ALA A 38 -8.07 18.07 -3.78
CA ALA A 38 -8.52 18.10 -2.39
C ALA A 38 -8.99 16.71 -1.90
N GLU A 39 -9.66 15.94 -2.77
CA GLU A 39 -10.08 14.57 -2.48
C GLU A 39 -8.86 13.67 -2.31
N ALA A 40 -7.89 13.77 -3.22
CA ALA A 40 -6.65 13.02 -3.15
C ALA A 40 -5.87 13.31 -1.85
N ARG A 41 -5.75 14.58 -1.45
CA ARG A 41 -5.08 14.94 -0.20
C ARG A 41 -5.82 14.41 1.03
N THR A 42 -7.15 14.46 1.02
CA THR A 42 -7.99 13.88 2.08
C THR A 42 -7.82 12.37 2.15
N TYR A 43 -7.81 11.69 1.00
CA TYR A 43 -7.54 10.26 0.90
C TYR A 43 -6.19 9.88 1.54
N LEU A 44 -5.12 10.59 1.19
CA LEU A 44 -3.80 10.35 1.78
C LEU A 44 -3.79 10.56 3.31
N ALA A 45 -4.48 11.60 3.79
CA ALA A 45 -4.60 11.86 5.23
C ALA A 45 -5.38 10.75 5.95
N LEU A 46 -6.44 10.23 5.34
CA LEU A 46 -7.21 9.11 5.88
C LEU A 46 -6.39 7.83 5.92
N GLU A 47 -5.60 7.54 4.87
CA GLU A 47 -4.71 6.37 4.88
C GLU A 47 -3.62 6.49 5.96
N LYS A 48 -3.08 7.68 6.20
CA LYS A 48 -2.21 7.93 7.36
C LYS A 48 -2.91 7.73 8.69
N ALA A 49 -4.14 8.21 8.84
CA ALA A 49 -4.91 8.04 10.07
C ALA A 49 -5.21 6.56 10.38
N LYS A 50 -5.24 5.72 9.34
CA LYS A 50 -5.32 4.25 9.46
C LYS A 50 -3.98 3.58 9.82
N GLY A 51 -2.92 4.37 10.07
CA GLY A 51 -1.59 3.89 10.42
C GLY A 51 -0.73 3.48 9.22
N ARG A 52 -1.07 3.87 7.99
CA ARG A 52 -0.29 3.50 6.81
C ARG A 52 0.82 4.51 6.52
N ASN A 53 1.98 3.97 6.14
CA ASN A 53 3.11 4.77 5.68
C ASN A 53 3.16 4.90 4.15
N VAL A 54 2.59 3.92 3.42
CA VAL A 54 2.69 3.83 1.96
C VAL A 54 1.40 3.29 1.31
N ILE A 55 1.27 3.47 -0.01
CA ILE A 55 0.14 2.99 -0.84
C ILE A 55 0.66 2.03 -1.92
N PRO A 56 0.13 0.81 -2.05
CA PRO A 56 0.55 -0.14 -3.10
C PRO A 56 0.14 0.31 -4.51
N PHE A 57 0.98 0.02 -5.51
CA PHE A 57 0.62 0.09 -6.93
C PHE A 57 0.13 -1.27 -7.44
N SER A 58 -0.97 -1.78 -6.88
CA SER A 58 -1.59 -3.01 -7.35
C SER A 58 -3.10 -2.90 -7.26
N ALA A 59 -3.79 -3.21 -8.36
CA ALA A 59 -5.25 -3.27 -8.38
C ALA A 59 -5.81 -4.38 -7.46
N GLU A 60 -4.98 -5.38 -7.13
CA GLU A 60 -5.33 -6.49 -6.25
C GLU A 60 -5.10 -6.17 -4.76
N CYS A 61 -4.39 -5.08 -4.45
CA CYS A 61 -4.13 -4.65 -3.08
C CYS A 61 -4.83 -3.33 -2.79
N GLY A 62 -6.01 -3.42 -2.15
CA GLY A 62 -6.83 -2.27 -1.76
C GLY A 62 -7.01 -2.11 -0.25
N ASN A 63 -8.02 -1.34 0.11
CA ASN A 63 -8.49 -1.17 1.49
C ASN A 63 -9.99 -1.51 1.60
N PRO A 64 -10.38 -2.57 2.34
CA PRO A 64 -9.50 -3.56 2.97
C PRO A 64 -8.75 -4.39 1.93
N CYS A 65 -7.57 -4.88 2.29
CA CYS A 65 -6.80 -5.74 1.39
C CYS A 65 -7.51 -7.10 1.28
N GLN A 66 -7.90 -7.50 0.08
CA GLN A 66 -8.53 -8.81 -0.15
C GLN A 66 -7.62 -10.00 0.24
N HIS A 67 -6.32 -9.75 0.41
CA HIS A 67 -5.32 -10.74 0.82
C HIS A 67 -5.01 -10.69 2.33
N ALA A 68 -5.80 -9.98 3.15
CA ALA A 68 -5.53 -9.84 4.59
C ALA A 68 -5.40 -11.20 5.30
N GLY A 69 -6.22 -12.18 4.92
CA GLY A 69 -6.15 -13.57 5.42
C GLY A 69 -4.89 -14.34 5.00
N ASN A 70 -4.12 -13.83 4.03
CA ASN A 70 -2.85 -14.41 3.55
C ASN A 70 -1.63 -13.61 4.07
N GLY A 71 -1.79 -12.87 5.18
CA GLY A 71 -0.71 -12.09 5.78
C GLY A 71 -0.59 -10.65 5.26
N CYS A 72 -1.53 -10.16 4.45
CA CYS A 72 -1.61 -8.73 4.08
C CYS A 72 -2.22 -7.90 5.23
N THR A 73 -1.59 -7.86 6.41
CA THR A 73 -2.08 -7.12 7.57
C THR A 73 -1.53 -5.70 7.58
N GLY A 74 -2.06 -4.86 6.68
CA GLY A 74 -1.64 -3.46 6.58
C GLY A 74 -0.31 -3.29 5.84
N PHE A 75 -0.25 -2.27 5.00
CA PHE A 75 0.95 -2.02 4.20
C PHE A 75 1.87 -1.10 5.01
N ASP A 76 2.68 -1.69 5.89
CA ASP A 76 3.79 -1.01 6.53
C ASP A 76 5.09 -1.80 6.30
N TYR A 77 6.13 -1.11 5.85
CA TYR A 77 7.39 -1.71 5.38
C TYR A 77 8.27 -2.27 6.49
N ALA A 78 7.91 -2.08 7.76
CA ALA A 78 8.85 -2.30 8.83
C ALA A 78 9.27 -3.78 8.92
N GLU A 79 8.36 -4.74 9.14
CA GLU A 79 8.78 -6.13 9.44
C GLU A 79 7.77 -7.22 9.01
N GLY A 80 6.80 -6.92 8.15
CA GLY A 80 5.74 -7.88 7.77
C GLY A 80 4.71 -7.37 6.76
N GLY A 81 5.04 -6.34 5.97
CA GLY A 81 4.11 -5.70 5.05
C GLY A 81 3.70 -6.59 3.86
N CYS A 82 2.52 -6.30 3.31
CA CYS A 82 1.94 -7.03 2.18
C CYS A 82 2.87 -7.13 0.95
N PRO A 83 3.10 -8.34 0.38
CA PRO A 83 3.92 -8.53 -0.82
C PRO A 83 3.27 -8.00 -2.12
N GLY A 84 2.01 -7.59 -2.07
CA GLY A 84 1.29 -6.98 -3.20
C GLY A 84 0.57 -7.97 -4.14
N HIS A 85 0.67 -9.29 -3.90
CA HIS A 85 0.11 -10.38 -4.73
C HIS A 85 0.36 -11.78 -4.09
N TYR A 86 -0.16 -12.85 -4.71
CA TYR A 86 -0.01 -14.24 -4.28
C TYR A 86 1.45 -14.66 -4.02
N THR A 87 1.72 -15.10 -2.80
CA THR A 87 2.88 -15.93 -2.48
C THR A 87 2.50 -17.39 -2.70
N ASP A 88 3.11 -18.06 -3.67
CA ASP A 88 3.04 -19.52 -3.73
C ASP A 88 3.37 -20.11 -2.36
N ALA A 89 2.44 -20.90 -1.82
CA ALA A 89 2.48 -21.48 -0.48
C ALA A 89 3.71 -22.37 -0.21
N SER A 90 4.57 -22.60 -1.21
CA SER A 90 5.85 -23.28 -1.06
C SER A 90 6.93 -22.45 -0.33
N SER A 91 6.67 -21.20 0.07
CA SER A 91 7.72 -20.31 0.60
C SER A 91 7.52 -19.80 2.03
N VAL A 92 6.46 -20.22 2.73
CA VAL A 92 6.29 -19.94 4.17
C VAL A 92 6.83 -21.12 4.97
N ALA A 93 8.11 -21.43 4.79
CA ALA A 93 8.85 -22.31 5.67
C ALA A 93 9.87 -21.48 6.44
N SER A 94 9.85 -21.66 7.76
CA SER A 94 10.90 -21.27 8.71
C SER A 94 10.79 -19.84 9.27
N LYS A 95 10.09 -19.72 10.39
CA LYS A 95 10.74 -19.30 11.64
C LYS A 95 10.09 -20.08 12.80
N GLU A 96 10.66 -21.23 13.14
CA GLU A 96 10.56 -21.79 14.51
C GLU A 96 11.74 -21.21 15.31
N GLU A 97 11.44 -20.65 16.49
CA GLU A 97 12.41 -20.28 17.51
C GLU A 97 13.04 -21.55 18.12
N PRO A 98 14.34 -21.52 18.49
CA PRO A 98 14.96 -22.63 19.21
C PRO A 98 14.47 -22.64 20.67
N ALA A 99 13.86 -23.76 21.09
CA ALA A 99 13.68 -24.06 22.50
C ALA A 99 14.93 -24.77 23.03
N ASP A 100 15.47 -24.25 24.13
CA ASP A 100 16.60 -24.75 24.93
C ASP A 100 16.37 -26.17 25.47
#